data_AF-A0A8J3QP41-F1
#
_entry.id   AF-A0A8J3QP41-F1
#
_cell.length_a   1.000
_cell.length_b   1.000
_cell.length_c   1.000
_cell.angle_alpha   90.00
_cell.angle_beta   90.00
_cell.angle_gamma   90.00
#
_symmetry.space_group_name_H-M   'P 1'
#
loop_
_entity.id
_entity.type
_entity.pdbx_description
1 polymer ?
#
loop_
_entity_poly.entity_id
_entity_poly.type
_entity_poly.pdbx_seq_one_letter_code
_entity_poly.pdbx_strand_id
1 'polypeptide(L)'
;MSIPATDFYAPPVTRWRRTAGLVAGVLALLALAGTVLGAWNPTSLVLVHQYLGDPVRDLFFAMLLALIAYWVGVPVTSEAAQHGRVVARAWLVVLTALVGVAALTTWGLAVFRYQPQVIARSADGQRAVALVTVLRGRQLHAFAGSGVGARDQGNLGRPCGPSVVAEFTGDDEVRVTTNYGTFDLRLDPATGRPVRGLGPTCSG
;
A
#
# COMPACT_ATOMS: atom_id res chain seq x y z
N MET A 1 25.54 -59.98 1.12
CA MET A 1 24.44 -59.68 0.17
C MET A 1 24.53 -58.20 -0.16
N SER A 2 25.21 -57.83 -1.24
CA SER A 2 25.40 -56.44 -1.66
C SER A 2 24.18 -55.99 -2.45
N ILE A 3 23.49 -54.96 -1.97
CA ILE A 3 22.37 -54.34 -2.69
C ILE A 3 22.97 -53.65 -3.93
N PRO A 4 22.54 -53.96 -5.15
CA PRO A 4 23.04 -53.29 -6.35
C PRO A 4 22.72 -51.80 -6.25
N ALA A 5 23.73 -50.95 -6.48
CA ALA A 5 23.55 -49.52 -6.59
C ALA A 5 22.56 -49.25 -7.73
N THR A 6 21.33 -48.89 -7.40
CA THR A 6 20.36 -48.41 -8.38
C THR A 6 20.81 -47.03 -8.82
N ASP A 7 21.26 -46.92 -10.07
CA ASP A 7 21.54 -45.63 -10.69
C ASP A 7 20.25 -44.79 -10.68
N PHE A 8 20.18 -43.80 -9.80
CA PHE A 8 19.06 -42.86 -9.72
C PHE A 8 19.10 -41.95 -10.95
N TYR A 9 18.41 -42.36 -12.01
CA TYR A 9 18.23 -41.54 -13.20
C TYR A 9 17.19 -40.45 -12.91
N ALA A 10 17.65 -39.24 -12.59
CA ALA A 10 16.75 -38.10 -12.46
C ALA A 10 16.12 -37.79 -13.83
N PRO A 11 14.78 -37.68 -13.95
CA PRO A 11 14.16 -37.37 -15.23
C PRO A 11 14.62 -35.99 -15.73
N PRO A 12 14.89 -35.82 -17.03
CA PRO A 12 15.33 -34.56 -17.58
C PRO A 12 14.27 -33.47 -17.35
N VAL A 13 14.71 -32.27 -16.99
CA VAL A 13 13.81 -31.14 -16.80
C VAL A 13 13.11 -30.85 -18.12
N THR A 14 11.78 -30.83 -18.11
CA THR A 14 10.99 -30.52 -19.30
C THR A 14 11.32 -29.11 -19.80
N ARG A 15 11.36 -28.94 -21.14
CA ARG A 15 11.70 -27.64 -21.77
C ARG A 15 10.83 -26.50 -21.24
N TRP A 16 9.54 -26.76 -21.02
CA TRP A 16 8.60 -25.76 -20.49
C TRP A 16 8.98 -25.28 -19.08
N ARG A 17 9.46 -26.16 -18.19
CA ARG A 17 9.91 -25.78 -16.84
C ARG A 17 11.12 -24.88 -16.91
N ARG A 18 12.07 -25.21 -17.78
CA ARG A 18 13.27 -24.38 -17.98
C ARG A 18 12.91 -22.98 -18.47
N THR A 19 12.01 -22.89 -19.45
CA THR A 19 11.55 -21.60 -19.96
C THR A 19 10.78 -20.82 -18.89
N ALA A 20 9.87 -21.45 -18.15
CA ALA A 20 9.11 -20.81 -17.09
C ALA A 20 10.01 -20.29 -15.95
N GLY A 21 11.01 -21.09 -15.52
CA GLY A 21 11.98 -20.67 -14.52
C GLY A 21 12.84 -19.49 -14.98
N LEU A 22 13.25 -19.47 -16.24
CA LEU A 22 14.03 -18.38 -16.83
C LEU A 22 13.21 -17.09 -16.92
N VAL A 23 11.96 -17.18 -17.41
CA VAL A 23 11.03 -16.04 -17.45
C VAL A 23 10.78 -15.48 -16.05
N ALA A 24 10.50 -16.34 -15.06
CA ALA A 24 10.32 -15.90 -13.67
C ALA A 24 11.59 -15.22 -13.11
N GLY A 25 12.77 -15.74 -13.42
CA GLY A 25 14.04 -15.14 -13.00
C GLY A 25 14.28 -13.76 -13.63
N VAL A 26 14.01 -13.61 -14.93
CA VAL A 26 14.11 -12.31 -15.62
C VAL A 26 13.12 -11.31 -15.02
N LEU A 27 11.87 -11.72 -14.79
CA LEU A 27 10.87 -10.86 -14.15
C LEU A 27 11.26 -10.45 -12.73
N ALA A 28 11.87 -11.35 -11.95
CA ALA A 28 12.39 -11.03 -10.62
C ALA A 28 13.46 -9.94 -10.67
N LEU A 29 14.40 -10.05 -11.61
CA LEU A 29 15.47 -9.06 -11.80
C LEU A 29 14.93 -7.71 -12.28
N LEU A 30 13.96 -7.71 -13.22
CA LEU A 30 13.32 -6.50 -13.70
C LEU A 30 12.52 -5.80 -12.59
N ALA A 31 11.79 -6.56 -11.77
CA ALA A 31 11.07 -6.03 -10.62
C ALA A 31 12.05 -5.37 -9.63
N LEU A 32 13.14 -6.07 -9.27
CA LEU A 32 14.17 -5.54 -8.38
C LEU A 32 14.79 -4.25 -8.92
N ALA A 33 15.18 -4.24 -10.21
CA ALA A 33 15.75 -3.06 -10.84
C ALA A 33 14.76 -1.89 -10.87
N GLY A 34 13.49 -2.16 -11.18
CA GLY A 34 12.42 -1.17 -11.16
C GLY A 34 12.21 -0.58 -9.76
N THR A 35 12.26 -1.40 -8.71
CA THR A 35 12.18 -0.94 -7.31
C THR A 35 13.36 -0.05 -6.94
N VAL A 36 14.60 -0.44 -7.29
CA VAL A 36 15.79 0.36 -7.02
C VAL A 36 15.72 1.71 -7.74
N LEU A 37 15.33 1.72 -9.01
CA LEU A 37 15.17 2.94 -9.80
C LEU A 37 14.05 3.84 -9.27
N GLY A 38 12.90 3.25 -8.92
CA GLY A 38 11.74 3.95 -8.37
C GLY A 38 12.00 4.55 -6.98
N ALA A 39 12.82 3.88 -6.16
CA ALA A 39 13.25 4.38 -4.86
C ALA A 39 14.32 5.48 -4.97
N TRP A 40 15.23 5.39 -5.94
CA TRP A 40 16.30 6.38 -6.12
C TRP A 40 15.77 7.70 -6.69
N ASN A 41 14.87 7.67 -7.68
CA ASN A 41 14.46 8.89 -8.38
C ASN A 41 12.93 9.03 -8.50
N PRO A 42 12.23 9.34 -7.40
CA PRO A 42 10.76 9.39 -7.38
C PRO A 42 10.19 10.58 -8.18
N THR A 43 10.94 11.67 -8.37
CA THR A 43 10.44 12.90 -9.00
C THR A 43 10.42 12.83 -10.53
N SER A 44 11.36 12.12 -11.15
CA SER A 44 11.41 11.98 -12.62
C SER A 44 10.69 10.73 -13.15
N LEU A 45 10.54 9.68 -12.32
CA LEU A 45 9.94 8.41 -12.70
C LEU A 45 8.58 8.18 -12.02
N VAL A 46 7.66 9.14 -12.18
CA VAL A 46 6.35 9.13 -11.52
C VAL A 46 5.56 7.84 -11.80
N LEU A 47 5.59 7.34 -13.05
CA LEU A 47 4.94 6.08 -13.42
C LEU A 47 5.56 4.87 -12.71
N VAL A 48 6.90 4.79 -12.64
CA VAL A 48 7.58 3.69 -11.94
C VAL A 48 7.27 3.77 -10.46
N HIS A 49 7.31 4.95 -9.85
CA HIS A 49 6.99 5.13 -8.44
C HIS A 49 5.53 4.79 -8.11
N GLN A 50 4.59 5.01 -9.03
CA GLN A 50 3.17 4.70 -8.81
C GLN A 50 2.90 3.19 -8.68
N TYR A 51 3.66 2.36 -9.41
CA TYR A 51 3.53 0.90 -9.41
C TYR A 51 4.59 0.18 -8.57
N LEU A 52 5.82 0.70 -8.54
CA LEU A 52 7.03 0.15 -7.92
C LEU A 52 7.70 1.15 -6.96
N GLY A 53 6.90 1.82 -6.13
CA GLY A 53 7.37 2.81 -5.14
C GLY A 53 7.43 2.30 -3.70
N ASP A 54 7.00 1.06 -3.44
CA ASP A 54 7.04 0.47 -2.09
C ASP A 54 8.13 -0.60 -2.04
N PRO A 55 9.32 -0.27 -1.50
CA PRO A 55 10.48 -1.16 -1.56
C PRO A 55 10.23 -2.49 -0.84
N VAL A 56 9.38 -2.51 0.20
CA VAL A 56 9.12 -3.73 0.98
C VAL A 56 8.18 -4.65 0.20
N ARG A 57 7.09 -4.09 -0.34
CA ARG A 57 6.13 -4.85 -1.15
C ARG A 57 6.78 -5.36 -2.43
N ASP A 58 7.55 -4.53 -3.11
CA ASP A 58 8.12 -4.89 -4.40
C ASP A 58 9.26 -5.92 -4.24
N LEU A 59 10.06 -5.82 -3.17
CA LEU A 59 11.03 -6.84 -2.79
C LEU A 59 10.36 -8.19 -2.51
N PHE A 60 9.21 -8.20 -1.82
CA PHE A 60 8.44 -9.43 -1.59
C PHE A 60 8.08 -10.12 -2.92
N PHE A 61 7.56 -9.38 -3.91
CA PHE A 61 7.22 -9.95 -5.22
C PHE A 61 8.46 -10.44 -5.98
N ALA A 62 9.56 -9.69 -5.95
CA ALA A 62 10.82 -10.11 -6.57
C ALA A 62 11.35 -11.42 -5.95
N MET A 63 11.29 -11.55 -4.62
CA MET A 63 11.68 -12.77 -3.91
C MET A 63 10.76 -13.95 -4.21
N LEU A 64 9.45 -13.71 -4.32
CA LEU A 64 8.48 -14.76 -4.67
C LEU A 64 8.72 -15.29 -6.10
N LEU A 65 9.01 -14.39 -7.04
CA LEU A 65 9.43 -14.77 -8.40
C LEU A 65 10.77 -15.52 -8.41
N ALA A 66 11.75 -15.08 -7.63
CA ALA A 66 13.04 -15.76 -7.49
C ALA A 66 12.89 -17.17 -6.88
N LEU A 67 12.00 -17.33 -5.90
CA LEU A 67 11.66 -18.62 -5.31
C LEU A 67 11.03 -19.55 -6.36
N ILE A 68 10.07 -19.06 -7.15
CA ILE A 68 9.46 -19.83 -8.25
C ILE A 68 10.53 -20.21 -9.28
N ALA A 69 11.37 -19.27 -9.70
CA ALA A 69 12.45 -19.49 -10.65
C ALA A 69 13.40 -20.58 -10.17
N TYR A 70 13.83 -20.51 -8.91
CA TYR A 70 14.72 -21.49 -8.28
C TYR A 70 14.05 -22.87 -8.18
N TRP A 71 12.78 -22.92 -7.80
CA TRP A 71 12.05 -24.18 -7.61
C TRP A 71 11.79 -24.90 -8.93
N VAL A 72 11.42 -24.15 -9.97
CA VAL A 72 11.08 -24.70 -11.29
C VAL A 72 12.34 -25.00 -12.10
N GLY A 73 13.36 -24.11 -12.03
CA GLY A 73 14.52 -24.11 -12.91
C GLY A 73 15.69 -24.99 -12.47
N VAL A 74 15.84 -25.31 -11.18
CA VAL A 74 17.00 -26.08 -10.69
C VAL A 74 16.70 -27.59 -10.75
N PRO A 75 17.45 -28.40 -11.55
CA PRO A 75 17.33 -29.86 -11.56
C PRO A 75 17.87 -30.52 -10.29
N VAL A 76 17.48 -31.78 -10.03
CA VAL A 76 18.14 -32.64 -9.03
C VAL A 76 19.20 -33.44 -9.78
N THR A 77 20.49 -33.16 -9.53
CA THR A 77 21.60 -33.79 -10.28
C THR A 77 22.45 -34.72 -9.43
N SER A 78 22.44 -34.61 -8.09
CA SER A 78 23.13 -35.53 -7.17
C SER A 78 22.59 -35.44 -5.73
N GLU A 79 22.75 -36.50 -4.93
CA GLU A 79 22.36 -36.53 -3.51
C GLU A 79 23.15 -35.53 -2.66
N ALA A 80 24.46 -35.33 -2.95
CA ALA A 80 25.27 -34.31 -2.29
C ALA A 80 24.76 -32.89 -2.58
N ALA A 81 24.32 -32.63 -3.82
CA ALA A 81 23.69 -31.36 -4.19
C ALA A 81 22.27 -31.21 -3.63
N GLN A 82 21.61 -32.33 -3.25
CA GLN A 82 20.27 -32.32 -2.69
C GLN A 82 20.23 -31.69 -1.30
N HIS A 83 21.21 -31.97 -0.42
CA HIS A 83 21.26 -31.35 0.90
C HIS A 83 21.45 -29.83 0.81
N GLY A 84 22.43 -29.37 0.02
CA GLY A 84 22.66 -27.94 -0.22
C GLY A 84 21.43 -27.24 -0.82
N ARG A 85 20.74 -27.90 -1.75
CA ARG A 85 19.51 -27.37 -2.35
C ARG A 85 18.36 -27.25 -1.35
N VAL A 86 18.17 -28.25 -0.48
CA VAL A 86 17.13 -28.21 0.56
C VAL A 86 17.41 -27.08 1.54
N VAL A 87 18.66 -26.92 1.98
CA VAL A 87 19.08 -25.81 2.85
C VAL A 87 18.86 -24.46 2.16
N ALA A 88 19.30 -24.30 0.91
CA ALA A 88 19.09 -23.07 0.15
C ALA A 88 17.60 -22.75 -0.06
N ARG A 89 16.77 -23.76 -0.33
CA ARG A 89 15.32 -23.61 -0.47
C ARG A 89 14.68 -23.22 0.86
N ALA A 90 15.09 -23.84 1.96
CA ALA A 90 14.61 -23.49 3.29
C ALA A 90 14.93 -22.03 3.62
N TRP A 91 16.17 -21.59 3.36
CA TRP A 91 16.57 -20.18 3.53
C TRP A 91 15.78 -19.22 2.65
N LEU A 92 15.61 -19.53 1.37
CA LEU A 92 14.80 -18.72 0.45
C LEU A 92 13.35 -18.60 0.92
N VAL A 93 12.73 -19.70 1.38
CA VAL A 93 11.38 -19.69 1.94
C VAL A 93 11.31 -18.84 3.21
N VAL A 94 12.25 -19.03 4.14
CA VAL A 94 12.31 -18.27 5.39
C VAL A 94 12.47 -16.78 5.13
N LEU A 95 13.43 -16.39 4.27
CA LEU A 95 13.66 -14.99 3.92
C LEU A 95 12.43 -14.38 3.23
N THR A 96 11.81 -15.10 2.29
CA THR A 96 10.59 -14.63 1.60
C THR A 96 9.44 -14.46 2.59
N ALA A 97 9.29 -15.37 3.54
CA ALA A 97 8.28 -15.28 4.58
C ALA A 97 8.51 -14.07 5.49
N LEU A 98 9.74 -13.82 5.93
CA LEU A 98 10.09 -12.65 6.74
C LEU A 98 9.81 -11.33 6.01
N VAL A 99 10.22 -11.22 4.75
CA VAL A 99 9.92 -10.04 3.92
C VAL A 99 8.43 -9.91 3.65
N GLY A 100 7.70 -11.02 3.49
CA GLY A 100 6.25 -11.02 3.38
C GLY A 100 5.55 -10.51 4.63
N VAL A 101 5.99 -10.91 5.83
CA VAL A 101 5.50 -10.37 7.10
C VAL A 101 5.78 -8.87 7.19
N ALA A 102 7.00 -8.43 6.84
CA ALA A 102 7.33 -7.01 6.78
C ALA A 102 6.42 -6.25 5.81
N ALA A 103 6.18 -6.77 4.61
CA ALA A 103 5.29 -6.16 3.61
C ALA A 103 3.84 -6.07 4.10
N LEU A 104 3.32 -7.14 4.72
CA LEU A 104 1.97 -7.16 5.26
C LEU A 104 1.80 -6.21 6.43
N THR A 105 2.81 -6.10 7.30
CA THR A 105 2.79 -5.16 8.42
C THR A 105 2.90 -3.71 7.96
N THR A 106 3.82 -3.38 7.06
CA THR A 106 3.94 -2.01 6.53
C THR A 106 2.68 -1.60 5.76
N TRP A 107 2.17 -2.50 4.90
CA TRP A 107 0.95 -2.24 4.14
C TRP A 107 -0.28 -2.16 5.05
N GLY A 108 -0.42 -3.10 6.00
CA GLY A 108 -1.49 -3.09 6.99
C GLY A 108 -1.47 -1.80 7.81
N LEU A 109 -0.32 -1.41 8.37
CA LEU A 109 -0.16 -0.15 9.09
C LEU A 109 -0.47 1.06 8.21
N ALA A 110 -0.09 1.05 6.93
CA ALA A 110 -0.42 2.12 5.99
C ALA A 110 -1.92 2.23 5.73
N VAL A 111 -2.65 1.12 5.64
CA VAL A 111 -4.13 1.11 5.53
C VAL A 111 -4.78 1.69 6.79
N PHE A 112 -4.15 1.53 7.95
CA PHE A 112 -4.63 2.09 9.23
C PHE A 112 -4.11 3.51 9.53
N ARG A 113 -3.37 4.17 8.64
CA ARG A 113 -2.95 5.58 8.84
C ARG A 113 -4.13 6.53 8.67
N TYR A 114 -5.00 6.56 9.66
CA TYR A 114 -5.98 7.62 9.85
C TYR A 114 -5.28 8.79 10.55
N GLN A 115 -4.87 9.80 9.78
CA GLN A 115 -4.26 11.03 10.30
C GLN A 115 -5.22 12.20 10.08
N PRO A 116 -6.09 12.51 11.06
CA PRO A 116 -6.95 13.68 10.99
C PRO A 116 -6.14 14.93 11.29
N GLN A 117 -5.97 15.79 10.30
CA GLN A 117 -5.43 17.13 10.50
C GLN A 117 -6.61 18.08 10.74
N VAL A 118 -6.84 18.47 11.99
CA VAL A 118 -7.91 19.43 12.32
C VAL A 118 -7.57 20.78 11.69
N ILE A 119 -8.44 21.25 10.79
CA ILE A 119 -8.26 22.51 10.07
C ILE A 119 -9.18 23.61 10.62
N ALA A 120 -10.29 23.25 11.28
CA ALA A 120 -11.21 24.18 11.91
C ALA A 120 -11.79 23.58 13.20
N ARG A 121 -12.07 24.43 14.18
CA ARG A 121 -12.86 24.09 15.37
C ARG A 121 -13.94 25.14 15.56
N SER A 122 -15.11 24.71 16.01
CA SER A 122 -16.19 25.61 16.44
C SER A 122 -15.81 26.35 17.72
N ALA A 123 -16.48 27.48 17.98
CA ALA A 123 -16.22 28.32 19.15
C ALA A 123 -16.48 27.59 20.49
N ASP A 124 -17.46 26.68 20.51
CA ASP A 124 -17.78 25.83 21.67
C ASP A 124 -16.78 24.67 21.88
N GLY A 125 -15.87 24.45 20.92
CA GLY A 125 -14.91 23.36 20.91
C GLY A 125 -15.51 21.95 20.80
N GLN A 126 -16.83 21.83 20.57
CA GLN A 126 -17.52 20.55 20.44
C GLN A 126 -17.54 20.03 19.01
N ARG A 127 -17.12 20.82 18.03
CA ARG A 127 -17.11 20.42 16.63
C ARG A 127 -15.80 20.78 15.99
N ALA A 128 -15.38 19.90 15.09
CA ALA A 128 -14.15 20.08 14.34
C ALA A 128 -14.33 19.60 12.91
N VAL A 129 -13.65 20.25 12.00
CA VAL A 129 -13.50 19.77 10.63
C VAL A 129 -12.05 19.38 10.48
N ALA A 130 -11.82 18.13 10.09
CA ALA A 130 -10.47 17.63 9.86
C ALA A 130 -10.31 17.17 8.43
N LEU A 131 -9.12 17.42 7.91
CA LEU A 131 -8.66 16.84 6.67
C LEU A 131 -8.08 15.46 6.98
N VAL A 132 -8.78 14.43 6.54
CA VAL A 132 -8.39 13.03 6.72
C VAL A 132 -7.78 12.53 5.41
N THR A 133 -6.56 11.99 5.50
CA THR A 133 -5.95 11.30 4.37
C THR A 133 -6.31 9.83 4.42
N VAL A 134 -7.17 9.38 3.50
CA VAL A 134 -7.59 7.98 3.39
C VAL A 134 -7.00 7.38 2.11
N LEU A 135 -6.12 6.38 2.26
CA LEU A 135 -5.41 5.71 1.17
C LEU A 135 -4.61 6.68 0.27
N ARG A 136 -5.24 7.15 -0.82
CA ARG A 136 -4.65 8.04 -1.84
C ARG A 136 -5.39 9.37 -1.99
N GLY A 137 -6.44 9.58 -1.20
CA GLY A 137 -7.30 10.76 -1.30
C GLY A 137 -7.35 11.54 0.00
N ARG A 138 -7.36 12.87 -0.11
CA ARG A 138 -7.71 13.76 0.98
C ARG A 138 -9.23 13.91 1.01
N GLN A 139 -9.83 13.82 2.18
CA GLN A 139 -11.27 13.98 2.40
C GLN A 139 -11.48 14.88 3.62
N LEU A 140 -12.51 15.71 3.58
CA LEU A 140 -12.92 16.50 4.73
C LEU A 140 -13.92 15.69 5.53
N HIS A 141 -13.73 15.62 6.84
CA HIS A 141 -14.62 14.93 7.76
C HIS A 141 -15.07 15.89 8.85
N ALA A 142 -16.35 15.80 9.22
CA ALA A 142 -16.91 16.50 10.35
C ALA A 142 -16.80 15.62 11.59
N PHE A 143 -16.37 16.19 12.71
CA PHE A 143 -16.26 15.52 14.00
C PHE A 143 -17.12 16.27 15.02
N ALA A 144 -17.74 15.51 15.92
CA ALA A 144 -18.42 16.06 17.10
C ALA A 144 -17.85 15.46 18.39
N GLY A 145 -17.77 16.27 19.43
CA GLY A 145 -17.06 16.03 20.68
C GLY A 145 -15.65 16.63 20.69
N SER A 146 -14.97 16.51 21.84
CA SER A 146 -13.63 17.05 22.06
C SER A 146 -12.66 15.99 22.57
N GLY A 147 -11.36 16.21 22.33
CA GLY A 147 -10.29 15.31 22.78
C GLY A 147 -10.45 13.88 22.26
N VAL A 148 -10.29 12.90 23.16
CA VAL A 148 -10.44 11.47 22.87
C VAL A 148 -11.90 11.03 22.65
N GLY A 149 -12.87 11.87 23.03
CA GLY A 149 -14.30 11.60 22.85
C GLY A 149 -14.84 12.03 21.48
N ALA A 150 -14.01 12.69 20.65
CA ALA A 150 -14.43 13.15 19.33
C ALA A 150 -14.77 11.97 18.42
N ARG A 151 -15.94 12.01 17.80
CA ARG A 151 -16.45 10.99 16.88
C ARG A 151 -16.60 11.58 15.48
N ASP A 152 -16.15 10.83 14.48
CA ASP A 152 -16.37 11.13 13.08
C ASP A 152 -17.87 11.03 12.77
N GLN A 153 -18.47 12.13 12.35
CA GLN A 153 -19.89 12.23 12.00
C GLN A 153 -20.13 12.03 10.51
N GLY A 154 -19.09 12.09 9.68
CA GLY A 154 -19.20 11.79 8.26
C GLY A 154 -18.36 12.67 7.36
N ASN A 155 -18.37 12.28 6.09
CA ASN A 155 -17.57 12.86 5.03
C ASN A 155 -18.25 14.11 4.43
N LEU A 156 -17.54 15.23 4.48
CA LEU A 156 -17.86 16.49 3.79
C LEU A 156 -17.41 16.49 2.32
N GLY A 157 -16.73 15.45 1.84
CA GLY A 157 -16.31 15.28 0.47
C GLY A 157 -14.82 15.55 0.24
N ARG A 158 -14.40 15.49 -1.02
CA ARG A 158 -13.00 15.73 -1.39
C ARG A 158 -12.77 17.22 -1.61
N PRO A 159 -11.77 17.83 -0.94
CA PRO A 159 -11.38 19.20 -1.21
C PRO A 159 -10.82 19.38 -2.62
N CYS A 160 -11.08 20.53 -3.21
CA CYS A 160 -10.59 20.89 -4.53
C CYS A 160 -9.21 21.55 -4.45
N GLY A 161 -8.17 20.83 -4.89
CA GLY A 161 -6.81 21.37 -4.96
C GLY A 161 -5.96 21.17 -3.71
N PRO A 162 -4.74 21.75 -3.72
CA PRO A 162 -3.75 21.50 -2.69
C PRO A 162 -3.99 22.27 -1.39
N SER A 163 -4.52 23.49 -1.46
CA SER A 163 -4.82 24.32 -0.30
C SER A 163 -6.30 24.21 0.05
N VAL A 164 -6.56 23.95 1.32
CA VAL A 164 -7.91 24.04 1.89
C VAL A 164 -7.83 24.68 3.25
N VAL A 165 -8.70 25.67 3.43
CA VAL A 165 -8.96 26.33 4.69
C VAL A 165 -10.44 26.10 5.00
N ALA A 166 -10.75 25.73 6.22
CA ALA A 166 -12.12 25.68 6.70
C ALA A 166 -12.25 26.58 7.91
N GLU A 167 -13.40 27.23 8.03
CA GLU A 167 -13.73 28.10 9.16
C GLU A 167 -15.20 27.86 9.54
N PHE A 168 -15.50 27.84 10.84
CA PHE A 168 -16.88 27.82 11.30
C PHE A 168 -17.42 29.25 11.28
N THR A 169 -18.41 29.52 10.42
CA THR A 169 -19.09 30.83 10.35
C THR A 169 -20.26 30.94 11.32
N GLY A 170 -20.72 29.79 11.82
CA GLY A 170 -21.70 29.64 12.90
C GLY A 170 -21.55 28.27 13.55
N ASP A 171 -22.46 27.92 14.46
CA ASP A 171 -22.37 26.64 15.19
C ASP A 171 -22.51 25.43 14.25
N ASP A 172 -23.38 25.53 13.25
CA ASP A 172 -23.71 24.47 12.29
C ASP A 172 -23.23 24.77 10.85
N GLU A 173 -22.46 25.85 10.65
CA GLU A 173 -22.05 26.29 9.31
C GLU A 173 -20.53 26.34 9.19
N VAL A 174 -20.03 25.65 8.15
CA VAL A 174 -18.61 25.55 7.84
C VAL A 174 -18.38 26.13 6.45
N ARG A 175 -17.59 27.18 6.38
CA ARG A 175 -17.08 27.74 5.12
C ARG A 175 -15.77 27.05 4.76
N VAL A 176 -15.76 26.37 3.62
CA VAL A 176 -14.57 25.71 3.07
C VAL A 176 -14.06 26.50 1.87
N THR A 177 -12.88 27.11 2.02
CA THR A 177 -12.20 27.84 0.96
C THR A 177 -11.13 26.96 0.33
N THR A 178 -11.20 26.82 -0.99
CA THR A 178 -10.30 26.02 -1.81
C THR A 178 -9.66 26.88 -2.90
N ASN A 179 -8.69 26.33 -3.64
CA ASN A 179 -8.13 27.02 -4.82
C ASN A 179 -9.16 27.31 -5.93
N TYR A 180 -10.30 26.61 -5.93
CA TYR A 180 -11.29 26.65 -7.01
C TYR A 180 -12.60 27.33 -6.63
N GLY A 181 -12.73 27.79 -5.39
CA GLY A 181 -13.95 28.43 -4.90
C GLY A 181 -14.15 28.23 -3.41
N THR A 182 -15.18 28.90 -2.91
CA THR A 182 -15.62 28.87 -1.51
C THR A 182 -16.97 28.18 -1.43
N PHE A 183 -17.10 27.24 -0.50
CA PHE A 183 -18.29 26.41 -0.34
C PHE A 183 -18.79 26.52 1.10
N ASP A 184 -20.03 26.98 1.26
CA ASP A 184 -20.69 27.01 2.57
C ASP A 184 -21.45 25.70 2.78
N LEU A 185 -21.00 24.92 3.76
CA LEU A 185 -21.53 23.60 4.10
C LEU A 185 -22.29 23.68 5.42
N ARG A 186 -23.49 23.07 5.44
CA ARG A 186 -24.31 22.98 6.66
C ARG A 186 -24.17 21.61 7.30
N LEU A 187 -24.01 21.61 8.62
CA LEU A 187 -24.08 20.44 9.48
C LEU A 187 -25.48 20.35 10.12
N ASP A 188 -25.93 19.15 10.41
CA ASP A 188 -27.14 18.89 11.18
C ASP A 188 -26.87 19.29 12.64
N PRO A 189 -27.66 20.20 13.24
CA PRO A 189 -27.44 20.66 14.61
C PRO A 189 -27.53 19.55 15.66
N ALA A 190 -28.35 18.54 15.43
CA ALA A 190 -28.56 17.46 16.39
C ALA A 190 -27.43 16.43 16.36
N THR A 191 -26.88 16.17 15.18
CA THR A 191 -25.94 15.04 14.97
C THR A 191 -24.52 15.48 14.60
N GLY A 192 -24.33 16.72 14.16
CA GLY A 192 -23.08 17.23 13.58
C GLY A 192 -22.76 16.64 12.20
N ARG A 193 -23.70 15.90 11.59
CA ARG A 193 -23.51 15.26 10.29
C ARG A 193 -23.62 16.28 9.15
N PRO A 194 -22.84 16.13 8.08
CA PRO A 194 -23.02 16.99 6.91
C PRO A 194 -24.39 16.78 6.28
N VAL A 195 -25.19 17.85 6.15
CA VAL A 195 -26.48 17.82 5.44
C VAL A 195 -26.23 17.66 3.94
N ARG A 196 -25.18 18.34 3.44
CA ARG A 196 -24.69 18.22 2.07
C ARG A 196 -23.17 18.37 2.07
N GLY A 197 -22.47 17.39 1.50
CA GLY A 197 -21.03 17.49 1.26
C GLY A 197 -20.70 18.27 -0.01
N LEU A 198 -19.40 18.49 -0.23
CA LEU A 198 -18.83 18.93 -1.49
C LEU A 198 -19.25 17.98 -2.62
N GLY A 199 -19.60 18.57 -3.76
CA GLY A 199 -19.91 17.81 -4.97
C GLY A 199 -18.71 17.02 -5.50
N PRO A 200 -18.94 16.08 -6.43
CA PRO A 200 -17.87 15.34 -7.08
C PRO A 200 -17.01 16.21 -8.02
N THR A 201 -17.51 17.39 -8.41
CA THR A 201 -16.85 18.35 -9.29
C THR A 201 -16.46 19.61 -8.54
N CYS A 202 -15.34 20.20 -8.95
CA CYS A 202 -14.79 21.44 -8.39
C CYS A 202 -15.39 22.72 -8.98
N SER A 203 -16.61 22.65 -9.49
CA SER A 203 -17.36 23.80 -9.99
C SER A 203 -18.07 24.49 -8.81
N GLY A 204 -17.51 25.62 -8.37
CA GLY A 204 -18.20 26.58 -7.50
C GLY A 204 -19.25 27.39 -8.24
#